data_AF-A0A7J4EF52-F1
#
_entry.id   AF-A0A7J4EF52-F1
#
_cell.length_a   1.000
_cell.length_b   1.000
_cell.length_c   1.000
_cell.angle_alpha   90.00
_cell.angle_beta   90.00
_cell.angle_gamma   90.00
#
_symmetry.space_group_name_H-M   'P 1'
#
loop_
_entity.id
_entity.type
_entity.pdbx_description
1 polymer ?
#
loop_
_entity_poly.entity_id
_entity_poly.type
_entity_poly.pdbx_seq_one_letter_code
_entity_poly.pdbx_strand_id
1 'polypeptide(L)'
;MHLSEVARKLRISKPVVSRHLKILKKAGLVRVKTLGNLYLFSTNVTELEERAMDVFMERHTVKISKDATLFDALKQLPDVEIKSLGGNRYITSIDGEKGYYIYEVNGISPAVPIDEYKPEKTLYST
;
A
#
# COMPACT_ATOMS: atom_id res chain seq x y z
N MET A 1 15.89 1.10 -21.56
CA MET A 1 16.69 -0.09 -21.20
C MET A 1 16.13 -1.33 -21.88
N HIS A 2 16.98 -2.29 -22.24
CA HIS A 2 16.56 -3.58 -22.83
C HIS A 2 16.32 -4.65 -21.76
N LEU A 3 15.41 -5.62 -22.02
CA LEU A 3 15.06 -6.70 -21.07
C LEU A 3 16.28 -7.47 -20.56
N SER A 4 17.19 -7.83 -21.48
CA SER A 4 18.42 -8.56 -21.12
C SER A 4 19.36 -7.75 -20.22
N GLU A 5 19.35 -6.43 -20.33
CA GLU A 5 20.17 -5.57 -19.47
C GLU A 5 19.59 -5.51 -18.06
N VAL A 6 18.27 -5.43 -17.93
CA VAL A 6 17.57 -5.48 -16.64
C VAL A 6 17.84 -6.82 -15.94
N ALA A 7 17.72 -7.93 -16.67
CA ALA A 7 18.00 -9.27 -16.14
C ALA A 7 19.44 -9.39 -15.61
N ARG A 8 20.42 -8.87 -16.37
CA ARG A 8 21.84 -8.88 -15.98
C ARG A 8 22.09 -8.02 -14.73
N LYS A 9 21.53 -6.81 -14.68
CA LYS A 9 21.71 -5.89 -13.54
C LYS A 9 21.08 -6.44 -12.25
N LEU A 10 19.88 -6.99 -12.34
CA LEU A 10 19.13 -7.52 -11.20
C LEU A 10 19.49 -8.96 -10.84
N ARG A 11 20.37 -9.62 -11.62
CA ARG A 11 20.77 -11.03 -11.44
C ARG A 11 19.59 -12.01 -11.35
N ILE A 12 18.53 -11.75 -12.12
CA ILE A 12 17.33 -12.59 -12.21
C ILE A 12 17.07 -13.03 -13.65
N SER A 13 16.34 -14.13 -13.84
CA SER A 13 16.10 -14.70 -15.16
C SER A 13 15.21 -13.78 -16.03
N LYS A 14 15.42 -13.81 -17.35
CA LYS A 14 14.60 -13.03 -18.30
C LYS A 14 13.09 -13.29 -18.16
N PRO A 15 12.60 -14.53 -17.94
CA PRO A 15 11.18 -14.79 -17.67
C PRO A 15 10.66 -14.08 -16.42
N VAL A 16 11.45 -14.05 -15.34
CA VAL A 16 11.08 -13.36 -14.08
C VAL A 16 10.99 -11.85 -14.32
N VAL A 17 11.97 -11.26 -15.01
CA VAL A 17 11.91 -9.84 -15.40
C VAL A 17 10.67 -9.57 -16.26
N SER A 18 10.38 -10.43 -17.24
CA SER A 18 9.18 -10.29 -18.08
C SER A 18 7.89 -10.32 -17.26
N ARG A 19 7.80 -11.21 -16.26
CA ARG A 19 6.67 -11.27 -15.33
C ARG A 19 6.52 -9.98 -14.53
N HIS A 20 7.60 -9.47 -13.93
CA HIS A 20 7.57 -8.22 -13.17
C HIS A 20 7.19 -7.02 -14.04
N LEU A 21 7.76 -6.89 -15.25
CA LEU A 21 7.44 -5.78 -16.15
C LEU A 21 5.98 -5.81 -16.62
N LYS A 22 5.36 -6.99 -16.73
CA LYS A 22 3.91 -7.09 -17.00
C LYS A 22 3.07 -6.54 -15.85
N ILE A 23 3.45 -6.83 -14.60
CA ILE A 23 2.77 -6.30 -13.40
C ILE A 23 2.92 -4.78 -13.35
N LEU A 24 4.15 -4.27 -13.49
CA LEU A 24 4.44 -2.84 -13.47
C LEU A 24 3.77 -2.08 -14.63
N LYS A 25 3.65 -2.70 -15.81
CA LYS A 25 2.88 -2.13 -16.92
C LYS A 25 1.39 -2.05 -16.60
N LYS A 26 0.80 -3.11 -16.04
CA LYS A 26 -0.62 -3.11 -15.63
C LYS A 26 -0.91 -2.03 -14.58
N ALA A 27 0.03 -1.79 -13.68
CA ALA A 27 -0.05 -0.74 -12.68
C ALA A 27 0.21 0.68 -13.22
N GLY A 28 0.52 0.85 -14.50
CA GLY A 28 0.81 2.16 -15.10
C GLY A 28 2.21 2.73 -14.83
N LEU A 29 3.01 2.04 -14.00
CA LEU A 29 4.34 2.48 -13.55
C LEU A 29 5.42 2.39 -14.64
N VAL A 30 5.23 1.50 -15.63
CA VAL A 30 6.17 1.29 -16.73
C VAL A 30 5.45 1.30 -18.08
N ARG A 31 6.03 2.02 -19.05
CA ARG A 31 5.64 1.98 -20.45
C ARG A 31 6.52 1.01 -21.23
N VAL A 32 5.91 0.32 -22.19
CA VAL A 32 6.58 -0.64 -23.09
C VAL A 32 6.36 -0.21 -24.52
N LYS A 33 7.45 -0.02 -25.27
CA LYS A 33 7.43 0.21 -26.71
C LYS A 33 8.16 -0.94 -27.40
N THR A 34 7.53 -1.54 -28.40
CA THR A 34 8.11 -2.62 -29.19
C THR A 34 8.58 -2.07 -30.54
N LEU A 35 9.84 -2.33 -30.89
CA LEU A 35 10.44 -1.97 -32.17
C LEU A 35 11.05 -3.23 -32.80
N GLY A 36 10.30 -3.89 -33.69
CA GLY A 36 10.69 -5.20 -34.22
C GLY A 36 10.82 -6.24 -33.09
N ASN A 37 12.02 -6.78 -32.89
CA ASN A 37 12.35 -7.71 -31.80
C ASN A 37 12.86 -7.01 -30.52
N LEU A 38 12.97 -5.68 -30.53
CA LEU A 38 13.45 -4.89 -29.40
C LEU A 38 12.29 -4.49 -28.49
N TYR A 39 12.41 -4.79 -27.21
CA TYR A 39 11.51 -4.30 -26.16
C TYR A 39 12.18 -3.17 -25.39
N LEU A 40 11.63 -1.96 -25.53
CA LEU A 40 12.07 -0.78 -24.81
C LEU A 40 11.13 -0.51 -23.63
N PHE A 41 11.73 -0.43 -22.44
CA PHE A 41 11.04 -0.09 -21.20
C PHE A 41 11.47 1.30 -20.73
N SER A 42 10.49 2.10 -20.33
CA SER A 42 10.68 3.39 -19.65
C SER A 42 9.76 3.49 -18.45
N THR A 43 10.23 4.09 -17.36
CA THR A 43 9.37 4.45 -16.22
C THR A 43 8.40 5.55 -16.64
N ASN A 44 7.22 5.54 -16.02
CA ASN A 44 6.36 6.71 -16.01
C ASN A 44 6.66 7.48 -14.73
N VAL A 45 7.60 8.43 -14.79
CA VAL A 45 8.18 9.07 -13.59
C VAL A 45 7.11 9.73 -12.73
N THR A 46 6.18 10.46 -13.34
CA THR A 46 5.02 11.07 -12.66
C THR A 46 4.18 10.03 -11.91
N GLU A 47 3.78 8.94 -12.58
CA GLU A 47 2.99 7.88 -11.91
C GLU A 47 3.81 7.11 -10.86
N LEU A 48 5.12 7.00 -11.06
CA LEU A 48 6.00 6.34 -10.09
C LEU A 48 6.14 7.18 -8.82
N GLU A 49 6.24 8.50 -8.94
CA GLU A 49 6.33 9.41 -7.80
C GLU A 49 4.97 9.54 -7.09
N GLU A 50 3.88 9.64 -7.85
CA GLU A 50 2.55 9.91 -7.28
C GLU A 50 1.81 8.63 -6.83
N ARG A 51 2.00 7.50 -7.52
CA ARG A 51 1.13 6.32 -7.34
C ARG A 51 1.86 5.04 -6.97
N ALA A 52 3.20 5.02 -6.94
CA ALA A 52 3.90 3.80 -6.54
C ALA A 52 3.50 3.36 -5.14
N MET A 53 3.36 4.32 -4.19
CA MET A 53 2.88 4.00 -2.85
C MET A 53 1.47 3.41 -2.89
N ASP A 54 0.52 4.03 -3.61
CA ASP A 54 -0.86 3.52 -3.73
C ASP A 54 -0.97 2.12 -4.37
N VAL A 55 -0.06 1.78 -5.28
CA VAL A 55 -0.05 0.48 -5.97
C VAL A 55 0.45 -0.63 -5.04
N PHE A 56 1.40 -0.32 -4.16
CA PHE A 56 2.01 -1.30 -3.27
C PHE A 56 1.50 -1.25 -1.83
N MET A 57 0.67 -0.26 -1.49
CA MET A 57 0.03 -0.16 -0.18
C MET A 57 -0.94 -1.32 0.01
N GLU A 58 -0.77 -2.05 1.11
CA GLU A 58 -1.70 -3.10 1.49
C GLU A 58 -3.03 -2.48 1.90
N ARG A 59 -4.12 -3.07 1.41
CA ARG A 59 -5.49 -2.59 1.67
C ARG A 59 -6.27 -3.68 2.38
N HIS A 60 -6.74 -3.39 3.58
CA HIS A 60 -7.67 -4.25 4.30
C HIS A 60 -9.08 -3.65 4.25
N THR A 61 -10.08 -4.51 4.03
CA THR A 61 -11.48 -4.13 4.18
C THR A 61 -12.05 -4.83 5.41
N VAL A 62 -12.49 -4.05 6.39
CA VAL A 62 -13.07 -4.55 7.63
C VAL A 62 -14.54 -4.14 7.70
N LYS A 63 -15.40 -5.03 8.17
CA LYS A 63 -16.81 -4.71 8.44
C LYS A 63 -16.98 -4.39 9.91
N ILE A 64 -17.60 -3.25 10.20
CA ILE A 64 -17.88 -2.79 11.57
C ILE A 64 -19.35 -2.37 11.71
N SER A 65 -19.87 -2.38 12.93
CA SER A 65 -21.19 -1.80 13.22
C SER A 65 -21.16 -0.28 13.09
N LYS A 66 -22.32 0.35 12.85
CA LYS A 66 -22.44 1.80 12.63
C LYS A 66 -21.79 2.66 13.73
N ASP A 67 -21.83 2.21 14.98
CA ASP A 67 -21.34 2.97 16.13
C ASP A 67 -19.95 2.51 16.63
N ALA A 68 -19.31 1.57 15.91
CA ALA A 68 -17.99 1.06 16.23
C ALA A 68 -16.90 2.10 15.97
N THR A 69 -15.81 1.98 16.70
CA THR A 69 -14.67 2.90 16.61
C THR A 69 -13.60 2.37 15.66
N LEU A 70 -12.60 3.19 15.34
CA LEU A 70 -11.45 2.73 14.56
C LEU A 70 -10.68 1.62 15.29
N PHE A 71 -10.59 1.67 16.62
CA PHE A 71 -10.06 0.58 17.44
C PHE A 71 -10.81 -0.74 17.19
N ASP A 72 -12.14 -0.71 17.10
CA ASP A 72 -12.95 -1.91 16.82
C ASP A 72 -12.71 -2.49 15.42
N ALA A 73 -12.30 -1.65 14.46
CA ALA A 73 -11.88 -2.10 13.15
C ALA A 73 -10.47 -2.72 13.21
N LEU A 74 -9.51 -2.00 13.79
CA LEU A 74 -8.10 -2.40 13.81
C LEU A 74 -7.87 -3.67 14.62
N LYS A 75 -8.62 -3.91 15.71
CA LYS A 75 -8.49 -5.15 16.50
C LYS A 75 -8.87 -6.42 15.73
N GLN A 76 -9.52 -6.30 14.57
CA GLN A 76 -9.85 -7.43 13.69
C GLN A 76 -8.68 -7.83 12.78
N LEU A 77 -7.64 -6.99 12.70
CA LEU A 77 -6.45 -7.22 11.89
C LEU A 77 -5.38 -7.90 12.76
N PRO A 78 -4.95 -9.13 12.42
CA PRO A 78 -4.00 -9.90 13.24
C PRO A 78 -2.57 -9.32 13.24
N ASP A 79 -2.26 -8.51 12.24
CA ASP A 79 -0.99 -7.82 11.99
C ASP A 79 -0.83 -6.51 12.77
N VAL A 80 -1.89 -6.03 13.45
CA VAL A 80 -1.88 -4.78 14.22
C VAL A 80 -1.87 -5.06 15.72
N GLU A 81 -0.81 -4.64 16.42
CA GLU A 81 -0.76 -4.70 17.89
C GLU A 81 -1.12 -3.36 18.52
N ILE A 82 -2.11 -3.38 19.42
CA ILE A 82 -2.60 -2.19 20.12
C ILE A 82 -2.40 -2.38 21.63
N LYS A 83 -1.89 -1.34 22.31
CA LYS A 83 -1.71 -1.32 23.77
C LYS A 83 -2.39 -0.12 24.39
N SER A 84 -2.87 -0.29 25.62
CA SER A 84 -3.37 0.81 26.44
C SER A 84 -2.25 1.40 27.29
N LEU A 85 -2.07 2.71 27.21
CA LEU A 85 -1.12 3.49 28.00
C LEU A 85 -1.83 4.75 28.49
N GLY A 86 -1.88 4.97 29.81
CA GLY A 86 -2.46 6.19 30.38
C GLY A 86 -3.95 6.41 30.06
N GLY A 87 -4.72 5.34 29.81
CA GLY A 87 -6.15 5.41 29.48
C GLY A 87 -6.47 5.45 27.98
N ASN A 88 -5.48 5.75 27.13
CA ASN A 88 -5.63 5.78 25.67
C ASN A 88 -5.07 4.50 25.03
N ARG A 89 -5.59 4.09 23.88
CA ARG A 89 -5.01 2.99 23.09
C ARG A 89 -4.15 3.52 21.94
N TYR A 90 -2.99 2.89 21.78
CA TYR A 90 -1.97 3.22 20.79
C TYR A 90 -1.62 1.99 19.97
N ILE A 91 -1.43 2.19 18.66
CA ILE A 91 -0.85 1.18 17.78
C ILE A 91 0.65 1.14 18.07
N THR A 92 1.13 -0.02 18.50
CA THR A 92 2.53 -0.24 18.92
C THR A 92 3.31 -1.15 17.97
N SER A 93 2.61 -1.87 17.09
CA SER A 93 3.22 -2.65 16.02
C SER A 93 2.27 -2.82 14.83
N ILE A 94 2.84 -2.83 13.62
CA ILE A 94 2.19 -3.25 12.37
C ILE A 94 3.15 -4.21 11.68
N ASP A 95 2.67 -5.37 11.22
CA ASP A 95 3.48 -6.42 10.56
C ASP A 95 4.69 -6.89 11.39
N GLY A 96 4.58 -6.83 12.72
CA GLY A 96 5.66 -7.16 13.65
C GLY A 96 6.76 -6.10 13.77
N GLU A 97 6.68 -5.00 13.01
CA GLU A 97 7.55 -3.84 13.20
C GLU A 97 7.06 -3.03 14.40
N LYS A 98 7.95 -2.72 15.35
CA LYS A 98 7.59 -1.98 16.58
C LYS A 98 7.82 -0.50 16.38
N GLY A 99 6.87 0.32 16.82
CA GLY A 99 6.98 1.76 16.71
C GLY A 99 5.76 2.49 17.26
N TYR A 100 5.81 3.82 17.24
CA TYR A 100 4.64 4.65 17.47
C TYR A 100 4.05 5.02 16.12
N TYR A 101 2.83 4.56 15.88
CA TYR A 101 2.13 4.82 14.63
C TYR A 101 1.11 5.94 14.82
N ILE A 102 1.01 6.79 13.80
CA ILE A 102 -0.01 7.83 13.67
C ILE A 102 -1.02 7.33 12.66
N TYR A 103 -2.28 7.73 12.81
CA TYR A 103 -3.34 7.38 11.88
C TYR A 103 -3.89 8.64 11.20
N GLU A 104 -4.27 8.48 9.95
CA GLU A 104 -4.89 9.53 9.14
C GLU A 104 -6.18 9.00 8.55
N VAL A 105 -7.15 9.89 8.37
CA VAL A 105 -8.38 9.60 7.64
C VAL A 105 -8.49 10.56 6.49
N ASN A 106 -8.49 10.02 5.26
CA ASN A 106 -8.49 10.79 4.02
C ASN A 106 -7.35 11.83 3.98
N GLY A 107 -6.15 11.47 4.47
CA GLY A 107 -4.97 12.34 4.52
C GLY A 107 -4.98 13.40 5.60
N ILE A 108 -5.92 13.33 6.56
CA ILE A 108 -6.00 14.26 7.69
C ILE A 108 -5.78 13.49 8.99
N SER A 109 -4.80 13.92 9.79
CA SER A 109 -4.58 13.43 11.15
C SER A 109 -5.71 13.91 12.08
N PRO A 110 -6.59 13.04 12.60
CA PRO A 110 -7.67 13.47 13.47
C PRO A 110 -7.17 13.88 14.86
N ALA A 111 -7.90 14.78 15.52
CA ALA A 111 -7.55 15.28 16.86
C ALA A 111 -7.93 14.34 18.02
N VAL A 112 -8.60 13.22 17.72
CA VAL A 112 -9.08 12.24 18.71
C VAL A 112 -8.27 10.94 18.62
N PRO A 113 -8.22 10.10 19.65
CA PRO A 113 -7.58 8.79 19.56
C PRO A 113 -8.44 7.77 18.79
N ILE A 114 -7.83 6.63 18.44
CA ILE A 114 -8.50 5.53 17.71
C ILE A 114 -9.70 4.93 18.44
N ASP A 115 -9.78 5.11 19.76
CA ASP A 115 -10.88 4.64 20.61
C ASP A 115 -12.11 5.53 20.54
N GLU A 116 -11.96 6.77 20.10
CA GLU A 116 -13.04 7.76 20.02
C GLU A 116 -13.44 8.03 18.58
N TYR A 117 -12.51 7.87 17.63
CA TYR A 117 -12.80 8.05 16.22
C TYR A 117 -13.83 7.03 15.73
N LYS A 118 -14.95 7.51 15.18
CA LYS A 118 -15.98 6.69 14.55
C LYS A 118 -15.94 6.87 13.04
N PRO A 119 -15.58 5.83 12.27
CA PRO A 119 -15.57 5.92 10.82
C PRO A 119 -16.99 6.21 10.27
N GLU A 120 -17.10 7.23 9.44
CA GLU A 120 -18.32 7.44 8.65
C GLU A 120 -18.40 6.38 7.55
N LYS A 121 -19.62 6.12 7.04
CA LYS A 121 -19.85 5.10 6.02
C LYS A 121 -19.12 5.45 4.74
N THR A 122 -17.99 4.79 4.46
CA THR A 122 -17.31 4.91 3.17
C THR A 122 -18.06 4.11 2.11
N LEU A 123 -18.78 4.79 1.22
CA LEU A 123 -19.30 4.21 -0.03
C LEU A 123 -18.14 4.19 -1.03
N TYR A 124 -17.44 3.07 -1.17
CA TYR A 124 -16.63 2.87 -2.36
C TYR A 124 -17.58 2.69 -3.55
N SER A 125 -17.64 3.68 -4.44
CA SER A 125 -18.13 3.46 -5.81
C SER A 125 -17.20 2.44 -6.45
N THR A 126 -17.78 1.35 -6.93
CA THR A 126 -17.10 0.40 -7.83
C THR A 126 -16.71 1.08 -9.13
#